data_AF-A0A0E0CEP6-F1
#
_entry.id   AF-A0A0E0CEP6-F1
#
_cell.length_a   1.000
_cell.length_b   1.000
_cell.length_c   1.000
_cell.angle_alpha   90.00
_cell.angle_beta   90.00
_cell.angle_gamma   90.00
#
_symmetry.space_group_name_H-M   'P 1'
#
loop_
_entity.id
_entity.type
_entity.pdbx_description
1 polymer ?
#
loop_
_entity_poly.entity_id
_entity_poly.type
_entity_poly.pdbx_seq_one_letter_code
_entity_poly.pdbx_strand_id
1 'polypeptide(L)'
;MESTELKVEMVALHEKRVRKCLSKVKGVERVEVEGSLQKVVVTGYANRSKILKALRRVGLRAEPWSPRNELLSAYAAGSLMAANNYYHTFF
;
A
#
# COMPACT_ATOMS: atom_id res chain seq x y z
N MET A 1 4.76 11.50 -18.83
CA MET A 1 4.35 10.27 -18.13
C MET A 1 4.69 10.42 -16.67
N GLU A 2 3.72 10.23 -15.78
CA GLU A 2 3.91 10.31 -14.33
C GLU A 2 3.76 8.92 -13.71
N SER A 3 4.51 8.64 -12.64
CA SER A 3 4.37 7.43 -11.84
C SER A 3 3.82 7.78 -10.46
N THR A 4 2.73 7.12 -10.08
CA THR A 4 2.13 7.24 -8.75
C THR A 4 2.39 5.97 -7.97
N GLU A 5 3.05 6.12 -6.82
CA GLU A 5 3.31 5.02 -5.89
C GLU A 5 2.29 4.98 -4.75
N LEU A 6 1.86 3.75 -4.44
CA LEU A 6 0.80 3.47 -3.48
C LEU A 6 1.17 2.27 -2.60
N LYS A 7 0.91 2.37 -1.29
CA LYS A 7 0.86 1.23 -0.38
C LYS A 7 -0.55 0.66 -0.39
N VAL A 8 -0.70 -0.62 -0.66
CA VAL A 8 -2.02 -1.27 -0.69
C VAL A 8 -1.99 -2.49 0.22
N GLU A 9 -2.82 -2.48 1.27
CA GLU A 9 -3.00 -3.66 2.13
C GLU A 9 -3.54 -4.81 1.28
N MET A 10 -2.67 -5.79 1.01
CA MET A 10 -2.98 -6.88 0.08
C MET A 10 -2.42 -8.21 0.58
N VAL A 11 -3.12 -9.28 0.18
CA VAL A 11 -2.69 -10.68 0.28
C VAL A 11 -2.59 -11.24 -1.15
N ALA A 12 -1.96 -12.40 -1.34
CA ALA A 12 -1.70 -12.99 -2.66
C ALA A 12 -2.94 -13.04 -3.60
N LEU A 13 -4.14 -13.26 -3.04
CA LEU A 13 -5.40 -13.27 -3.79
C LEU A 13 -5.84 -11.90 -4.34
N HIS A 14 -5.37 -10.81 -3.72
CA HIS A 14 -5.74 -9.45 -4.10
C HIS A 14 -4.96 -8.92 -5.29
N GLU A 15 -3.80 -9.50 -5.65
CA GLU A 15 -2.96 -8.99 -6.74
C GLU A 15 -3.72 -8.93 -8.07
N LYS A 16 -4.38 -10.03 -8.46
CA LYS A 16 -5.19 -10.08 -9.69
C LYS A 16 -6.31 -9.04 -9.65
N ARG A 17 -6.90 -8.82 -8.47
CA ARG A 17 -7.99 -7.85 -8.24
C ARG A 17 -7.49 -6.41 -8.39
N VAL A 18 -6.32 -6.09 -7.86
CA VAL A 18 -5.64 -4.79 -8.01
C VAL A 18 -5.37 -4.51 -9.48
N ARG A 19 -4.70 -5.43 -10.20
CA ARG A 19 -4.37 -5.27 -11.63
C ARG A 19 -5.63 -5.04 -12.47
N LYS A 20 -6.68 -5.84 -12.26
CA LYS A 20 -7.96 -5.71 -12.97
C LYS A 20 -8.71 -4.42 -12.65
N CYS A 21 -8.64 -3.95 -11.39
CA CYS A 21 -9.25 -2.69 -10.97
C CYS A 21 -8.56 -1.50 -11.63
N LEU A 22 -7.23 -1.45 -11.54
CA LEU A 22 -6.43 -0.31 -12.02
C LEU A 22 -6.39 -0.22 -13.54
N SER A 23 -6.42 -1.35 -14.25
CA SER A 23 -6.52 -1.38 -15.71
C SER A 23 -7.80 -0.72 -16.25
N LYS A 24 -8.87 -0.61 -15.45
CA LYS A 24 -10.12 0.06 -15.83
C LYS A 24 -10.10 1.58 -15.58
N VAL A 25 -9.07 2.10 -14.92
CA VAL A 25 -8.97 3.52 -14.60
C VAL A 25 -8.44 4.27 -15.82
N LYS A 26 -9.21 5.24 -16.32
CA LYS A 26 -8.81 6.08 -17.47
C LYS A 26 -7.51 6.80 -17.18
N GLY A 27 -6.54 6.67 -18.10
CA GLY A 27 -5.22 7.29 -18.00
C GLY A 27 -4.16 6.42 -17.32
N VAL A 28 -4.49 5.18 -16.94
CA VAL A 28 -3.50 4.19 -16.51
C VAL A 28 -2.95 3.48 -17.74
N GLU A 29 -1.62 3.44 -17.87
CA GLU A 29 -0.93 2.75 -18.98
C GLU A 29 -0.21 1.49 -18.48
N ARG A 30 0.43 1.55 -17.31
CA ARG A 30 1.15 0.42 -16.73
C ARG A 30 0.87 0.29 -15.24
N VAL A 31 0.78 -0.95 -14.77
CA VAL A 31 0.58 -1.28 -13.35
C VAL A 31 1.60 -2.34 -12.95
N GLU A 32 2.45 -1.99 -12.00
CA GLU A 32 3.43 -2.87 -11.39
C GLU A 32 3.01 -3.12 -9.94
N VAL A 33 3.01 -4.39 -9.54
CA VAL A 33 2.62 -4.81 -8.20
C VAL A 33 3.77 -5.60 -7.61
N GLU A 34 4.27 -5.13 -6.47
CA GLU A 34 5.25 -5.81 -5.63
C GLU A 34 4.53 -6.28 -4.37
N GLY A 35 4.05 -7.52 -4.40
CA GLY A 35 3.26 -8.10 -3.31
C GLY A 35 4.05 -8.23 -2.01
N SER A 36 5.37 -8.45 -2.10
CA SER A 36 6.26 -8.59 -0.95
C SER A 36 6.33 -7.32 -0.11
N LEU A 37 6.31 -6.16 -0.78
CA LEU A 37 6.35 -4.83 -0.15
C LEU A 37 4.96 -4.20 -0.03
N GLN A 38 3.92 -4.87 -0.48
CA GLN A 38 2.57 -4.30 -0.61
C GLN A 38 2.58 -2.96 -1.38
N LYS A 39 3.50 -2.83 -2.35
CA LYS A 39 3.73 -1.62 -3.13
C LYS A 39 3.11 -1.78 -4.50
N VAL A 40 2.37 -0.78 -4.94
CA VAL A 40 1.80 -0.70 -6.29
C VAL A 40 2.31 0.57 -6.94
N VAL A 41 2.88 0.43 -8.13
CA VAL A 41 3.32 1.54 -8.96
C VAL A 41 2.41 1.62 -10.18
N VAL A 42 1.80 2.78 -10.36
CA VAL A 42 0.90 3.06 -11.48
C VAL A 42 1.53 4.12 -12.36
N THR A 43 1.76 3.81 -13.62
CA THR A 43 2.33 4.75 -14.59
C THR A 43 1.26 5.19 -15.59
N GLY A 44 1.22 6.49 -15.84
CA GLY A 44 0.35 7.11 -16.84
C GLY A 44 0.03 8.57 -16.51
N TYR A 45 -1.20 8.97 -16.83
CA TYR A 45 -1.76 10.31 -16.62
C TYR A 45 -2.99 10.30 -15.71
N ALA A 46 -3.25 9.16 -15.06
CA ALA A 46 -4.36 8.99 -14.15
C ALA A 46 -4.16 9.79 -12.86
N ASN A 47 -5.18 10.57 -12.48
CA ASN A 47 -5.14 11.30 -11.22
C ASN A 47 -5.13 10.36 -10.01
N ARG A 48 -4.17 10.56 -9.09
CA ARG A 48 -4.02 9.78 -7.85
C ARG A 48 -5.31 9.57 -7.06
N SER A 49 -6.16 10.59 -6.94
CA SER A 49 -7.43 10.50 -6.20
C SER A 49 -8.40 9.51 -6.85
N LYS A 50 -8.42 9.43 -8.19
CA LYS A 50 -9.23 8.44 -8.92
C LYS A 50 -8.73 7.02 -8.68
N ILE A 51 -7.41 6.84 -8.67
CA ILE A 51 -6.78 5.54 -8.38
C ILE A 51 -7.14 5.07 -6.98
N LEU A 52 -6.98 5.92 -5.97
CA LEU A 52 -7.33 5.61 -4.57
C LEU A 52 -8.82 5.29 -4.42
N LYS A 53 -9.70 6.07 -5.07
CA LYS A 53 -11.15 5.81 -5.07
C LYS A 53 -11.48 4.46 -5.73
N ALA A 54 -10.80 4.09 -6.81
CA ALA A 54 -11.01 2.81 -7.48
C ALA A 54 -10.64 1.63 -6.57
N LEU A 55 -9.49 1.70 -5.89
CA LEU A 55 -9.06 0.66 -4.94
C LEU A 55 -10.04 0.53 -3.77
N ARG A 56 -10.48 1.65 -3.19
CA ARG A 56 -11.49 1.65 -2.10
C ARG A 56 -12.82 1.04 -2.51
N ARG A 57 -13.28 1.28 -3.76
CA ARG A 57 -14.53 0.68 -4.29
C ARG A 57 -14.48 -0.84 -4.35
N VAL A 58 -13.28 -1.41 -4.51
CA VAL A 58 -13.08 -2.86 -4.53
C VAL A 58 -12.72 -3.37 -3.12
N GLY A 59 -12.94 -2.57 -2.07
CA GLY A 59 -12.68 -2.96 -0.68
C GLY A 59 -11.20 -3.13 -0.34
N LEU A 60 -10.30 -2.47 -1.08
CA LEU A 60 -8.87 -2.47 -0.78
C LEU A 60 -8.47 -1.15 -0.13
N ARG A 61 -7.77 -1.23 1.00
CA ARG A 61 -7.15 -0.08 1.65
C ARG A 61 -5.88 0.28 0.91
N ALA A 62 -5.82 1.52 0.44
CA ALA A 62 -4.72 2.05 -0.33
C ALA A 62 -4.37 3.45 0.15
N GLU A 63 -3.08 3.70 0.30
CA GLU A 63 -2.52 4.95 0.78
C GLU A 63 -1.37 5.40 -0.12
N PRO A 64 -1.09 6.70 -0.18
CA PRO A 64 0.17 7.21 -0.70
C PRO A 64 1.39 6.44 -0.21
N TRP A 65 2.22 5.89 -1.12
CA TRP A 65 3.53 5.41 -0.69
C TRP A 65 4.37 6.62 -0.25
N SER A 66 4.91 6.56 0.97
CA SER A 66 5.82 7.57 1.51
C SER A 66 7.01 6.85 2.14
N PRO A 67 8.24 7.04 1.63
CA PRO A 67 9.45 6.41 2.18
C PRO A 67 9.66 6.71 3.67
N ARG A 68 9.18 7.86 4.17
CA ARG A 68 9.26 8.22 5.59
C ARG A 68 8.37 7.36 6.50
N ASN A 69 7.31 6.74 5.96
CA ASN A 69 6.36 5.98 6.76
C ASN A 69 6.93 4.62 7.20
N GLU A 70 7.93 4.10 6.50
CA GLU A 70 8.59 2.83 6.87
C GLU A 70 9.47 2.99 8.09
N LEU A 71 10.31 4.02 8.17
CA LEU A 71 11.16 4.28 9.34
C LEU A 71 10.32 4.56 10.59
N LEU A 72 9.26 5.36 10.45
CA LEU A 72 8.35 5.65 11.55
C LEU A 72 7.54 4.42 11.97
N SER A 73 7.05 3.61 11.03
CA SER A 73 6.36 2.35 11.36
C SER A 73 7.30 1.34 12.03
N ALA A 74 8.54 1.22 11.56
CA ALA A 74 9.55 0.35 12.17
C ALA A 74 9.89 0.82 13.59
N TYR A 75 10.05 2.12 13.81
CA TYR A 75 10.28 2.68 15.13
C TYR A 75 9.09 2.48 16.08
N ALA A 76 7.86 2.71 15.59
CA ALA A 76 6.64 2.48 16.35
C ALA A 76 6.45 0.99 16.71
N ALA A 77 6.72 0.08 15.77
CA ALA A 77 6.68 -1.36 16.00
C ALA A 77 7.75 -1.80 17.03
N GLY A 78 8.98 -1.27 16.93
CA GLY A 78 10.04 -1.52 17.90
C GLY A 78 9.69 -1.02 19.31
N SER A 79 9.05 0.14 19.41
CA SER A 79 8.58 0.68 20.70
C SER A 79 7.45 -0.15 21.32
N LEU A 80 6.51 -0.64 20.50
CA LEU A 80 5.42 -1.51 20.97
C LEU A 80 5.93 -2.87 21.47
N MET A 81 6.92 -3.45 20.77
CA MET A 81 7.55 -4.71 21.19
C MET A 81 8.38 -4.56 22.46
N ALA A 82 9.10 -3.43 22.62
CA ALA A 82 9.82 -3.12 23.85
C ALA A 82 8.86 -2.97 25.04
N ALA A 83 7.71 -2.31 24.85
CA ALA A 83 6.71 -2.16 25.90
C ALA A 83 6.10 -3.51 26.32
N ASN A 84 5.84 -4.42 25.38
CA ASN A 84 5.20 -5.71 25.68
C ASN A 84 6.12 -6.65 26.48
N ASN A 85 7.44 -6.59 26.24
CA ASN A 85 8.41 -7.37 27.02
C ASN A 85 8.58 -6.87 28.46
N TYR A 86 8.37 -5.58 28.72
CA TYR A 86 8.46 -5.02 30.08
C TYR A 86 7.35 -5.52 31.02
N TYR A 87 6.21 -5.99 30.49
CA TYR A 87 5.11 -6.55 31.29
C TYR A 87 5.21 -8.06 31.53
N HIS A 88 6.12 -8.77 30.86
CA HIS A 88 6.30 -10.22 31.04
C HIS A 88 7.37 -10.57 32.10
N THR A 89 8.31 -9.66 32.40
CA THR A 89 9.42 -9.93 33.35
C THR A 89 9.11 -9.62 34.82
N PHE A 90 7.85 -9.32 35.17
CA PHE A 90 7.44 -9.01 36.55
C PHE A 90 6.32 -9.91 37.13
N PHE A 91 6.17 -11.14 36.62
CA PHE A 91 5.42 -12.22 37.30
C PHE A 91 6.19 -13.53 37.24
#